data_AF-A0A239JTV0-F1
#
_entry.id   AF-A0A239JTV0-F1
#
_cell.length_a   1.000
_cell.length_b   1.000
_cell.length_c   1.000
_cell.angle_alpha   90.00
_cell.angle_beta   90.00
_cell.angle_gamma   90.00
#
_symmetry.space_group_name_H-M   'P 1'
#
loop_
_entity.id
_entity.type
_entity.pdbx_description
1 polymer ?
#
loop_
_entity_poly.entity_id
_entity_poly.type
_entity_poly.pdbx_seq_one_letter_code
_entity_poly.pdbx_strand_id
1 'polypeptide(L)'
;MASQSGSAMKLVRHTVRLPVEVDKAVGELAKVKGETAYAILATCVEAGVAALSSPVADGSHNRELVAELVSLGTRLADVERLLDRTLFTACASYCYARSAAFGGGKSDEEIGAEIGPAHDRQRRLAEVGRS
;
A
#
# COMPACT_ATOMS: atom_id res chain seq x y z
N MET A 1 -18.69 6.78 -36.51
CA MET A 1 -20.03 7.35 -36.22
C MET A 1 -19.98 7.97 -34.84
N ALA A 2 -20.19 9.28 -34.77
CA ALA A 2 -20.18 10.06 -33.55
C ALA A 2 -21.45 9.81 -32.73
N SER A 3 -21.31 9.75 -31.41
CA SER A 3 -22.39 10.13 -30.49
C SER A 3 -21.74 10.78 -29.27
N GLN A 4 -21.32 12.03 -29.45
CA GLN A 4 -21.25 12.95 -28.32
C GLN A 4 -22.71 13.25 -27.98
N SER A 5 -23.21 12.61 -26.93
CA SER A 5 -24.46 13.03 -26.30
C SER A 5 -24.19 14.35 -25.59
N GLY A 6 -24.17 15.45 -26.36
CA GLY A 6 -24.17 16.79 -25.82
C GLY A 6 -25.47 16.96 -25.04
N SER A 7 -25.37 16.82 -23.72
CA SER A 7 -26.50 17.05 -22.82
C SER A 7 -27.05 18.44 -23.10
N ALA A 8 -28.31 18.52 -23.55
CA ALA A 8 -28.92 19.78 -23.96
C ALA A 8 -28.95 20.75 -22.76
N MET A 9 -28.05 21.74 -22.75
CA MET A 9 -27.98 22.71 -21.67
C MET A 9 -29.20 23.63 -21.73
N LYS A 10 -30.09 23.48 -20.76
CA LYS A 10 -31.21 24.39 -20.56
C LYS A 10 -30.77 25.51 -19.62
N LEU A 11 -30.92 26.76 -20.04
CA LEU A 11 -30.75 27.89 -19.12
C LEU A 11 -31.89 27.88 -18.10
N VAL A 12 -31.58 27.54 -16.85
CA VAL A 12 -32.52 27.56 -15.73
C VAL A 12 -31.96 28.47 -14.64
N ARG A 13 -32.79 29.39 -14.14
CA ARG A 13 -32.40 30.33 -13.08
C ARG A 13 -32.99 29.89 -11.74
N HIS A 14 -32.12 29.58 -10.80
CA HIS A 14 -32.49 29.31 -9.41
C HIS A 14 -31.90 30.39 -8.49
N THR A 15 -32.69 30.86 -7.52
CA THR A 15 -32.23 31.78 -6.48
C THR A 15 -31.99 30.97 -5.20
N VAL A 16 -30.73 30.91 -4.77
CA VAL A 16 -30.32 30.13 -3.60
C VAL A 16 -29.85 31.09 -2.50
N ARG A 17 -30.23 30.81 -1.25
CA ARG A 17 -29.66 31.51 -0.09
C ARG A 17 -28.41 30.78 0.36
N LEU A 18 -27.28 31.48 0.42
CA LEU A 18 -26.01 30.92 0.89
C LEU A 18 -25.64 31.52 2.25
N PRO A 19 -25.06 30.73 3.17
CA PRO A 19 -24.36 31.27 4.32
C PRO A 19 -23.20 32.18 3.88
N VAL A 20 -22.94 33.24 4.65
CA VAL A 20 -21.92 34.27 4.32
C VAL A 20 -20.53 33.67 4.11
N GLU A 21 -20.19 32.63 4.88
CA GLU A 21 -18.90 31.94 4.77
C GLU A 21 -18.74 31.21 3.43
N VAL A 22 -19.83 30.59 2.94
CA VAL A 22 -19.84 29.86 1.67
C VAL A 22 -19.76 30.83 0.50
N ASP A 23 -20.51 31.94 0.55
CA ASP A 23 -20.44 32.98 -0.47
C ASP A 23 -19.03 33.57 -0.58
N LYS A 24 -18.37 33.82 0.55
CA LYS A 24 -16.98 34.27 0.59
C LYS A 24 -16.02 33.23 -0.02
N ALA A 25 -16.18 31.96 0.32
CA ALA A 25 -15.35 30.89 -0.22
C ALA A 25 -15.49 30.73 -1.74
N VAL A 26 -16.72 30.81 -2.27
CA VAL A 26 -17.01 30.82 -3.71
C VAL A 26 -16.38 32.04 -4.38
N GLY A 27 -16.48 33.20 -3.76
CA GLY A 27 -15.85 34.43 -4.25
C GLY A 27 -14.32 34.35 -4.32
N GLU A 28 -13.66 33.81 -3.31
CA GLU A 28 -12.20 33.60 -3.34
C GLU A 28 -11.80 32.56 -4.40
N LEU A 29 -12.57 31.48 -4.54
CA LEU A 29 -12.31 30.46 -5.57
C LEU A 29 -12.48 31.02 -6.99
N ALA A 30 -13.45 31.90 -7.19
CA ALA A 30 -13.66 32.61 -8.45
C ALA A 30 -12.48 33.51 -8.83
N LYS A 31 -11.90 34.23 -7.85
CA LYS A 31 -10.69 35.03 -8.07
C LYS A 31 -9.50 34.16 -8.49
N VAL A 32 -9.30 33.02 -7.82
CA VAL A 32 -8.20 32.09 -8.13
C VAL A 32 -8.32 31.53 -9.54
N LYS A 33 -9.55 31.22 -9.99
CA LYS A 33 -9.80 30.62 -11.32
C LYS A 33 -10.00 31.64 -12.44
N GLY A 34 -10.12 32.94 -12.13
CA GLY A 34 -10.40 33.98 -13.11
C GLY A 34 -11.81 33.89 -13.71
N GLU A 35 -12.74 33.28 -12.99
CA GLU A 35 -14.12 33.05 -13.44
C GLU A 35 -15.11 33.89 -12.63
N THR A 36 -16.37 33.93 -13.07
CA THR A 36 -17.43 34.60 -12.29
C THR A 36 -17.86 33.74 -11.10
N ALA A 37 -18.25 34.38 -9.99
CA ALA A 37 -18.78 33.68 -8.81
C ALA A 37 -19.98 32.77 -9.16
N TYR A 38 -20.80 33.17 -10.15
CA TYR A 38 -21.93 32.38 -10.62
C TYR A 38 -21.49 31.08 -11.34
N ALA A 39 -20.47 31.15 -12.20
CA ALA A 39 -19.92 29.98 -12.90
C ALA A 39 -19.27 28.98 -11.93
N ILE A 40 -18.53 29.49 -10.94
CA ILE A 40 -17.98 28.67 -9.86
C ILE A 40 -19.09 28.04 -9.03
N LEU A 41 -20.13 28.80 -8.68
CA LEU A 41 -21.26 28.26 -7.93
C LEU A 41 -21.95 27.12 -8.68
N ALA A 42 -22.18 27.28 -9.99
CA ALA A 42 -22.75 26.22 -10.83
C ALA A 42 -21.87 24.95 -10.81
N THR A 43 -20.56 25.12 -10.95
CA THR A 43 -19.58 24.03 -10.88
C THR A 43 -19.59 23.34 -9.51
N CYS A 44 -19.66 24.10 -8.42
CA CYS A 44 -19.76 23.55 -7.07
C CYS A 44 -21.06 22.77 -6.86
N VAL A 45 -22.19 23.25 -7.40
CA VAL A 45 -23.47 22.54 -7.34
C VAL A 45 -23.41 21.24 -8.14
N GLU A 46 -22.87 21.26 -9.36
CA GLU A 46 -22.71 20.06 -10.18
C GLU A 46 -21.82 19.01 -9.49
N ALA A 47 -20.66 19.42 -8.98
CA ALA A 47 -19.76 18.56 -8.22
C ALA A 47 -20.42 18.00 -6.95
N GLY A 48 -21.19 18.84 -6.23
CA GLY A 48 -21.94 18.42 -5.04
C GLY A 48 -23.05 17.41 -5.37
N VAL A 49 -23.80 17.63 -6.45
CA VAL A 49 -24.82 16.67 -6.92
C VAL A 49 -24.17 15.36 -7.34
N ALA A 50 -23.04 15.40 -8.05
CA ALA A 50 -22.29 14.20 -8.43
C ALA A 50 -21.79 13.43 -7.19
N ALA A 51 -21.26 14.13 -6.18
CA ALA A 51 -20.82 13.53 -4.93
C ALA A 51 -21.97 12.92 -4.12
N LEU A 52 -23.16 13.52 -4.13
CA LEU A 52 -24.34 12.99 -3.46
C LEU A 52 -25.02 11.85 -4.22
N SER A 53 -24.93 11.85 -5.55
CA SER A 53 -25.51 10.82 -6.42
C SER A 53 -24.64 9.57 -6.52
N SER A 54 -23.37 9.68 -6.19
CA SER A 54 -22.43 8.57 -6.13
C SER A 54 -22.16 8.23 -4.66
N PRO A 55 -22.78 7.18 -4.08
CA PRO A 55 -22.52 6.79 -2.71
C PRO A 55 -21.05 6.35 -2.59
N VAL A 56 -20.22 7.24 -2.03
CA VAL A 56 -18.84 7.07 -1.57
C VAL A 56 -18.22 5.72 -1.94
N ALA A 57 -17.68 5.64 -3.16
CA ALA A 57 -16.80 4.54 -3.58
C ALA A 57 -15.41 4.59 -2.89
N ASP A 58 -15.12 5.66 -2.14
CA ASP A 58 -13.81 5.99 -1.57
C ASP A 58 -13.36 5.13 -0.38
N GLY A 59 -14.27 4.38 0.26
CA GLY A 59 -13.93 3.53 1.42
C GLY A 59 -13.67 2.07 1.08
N SER A 60 -14.36 1.53 0.08
CA SER A 60 -14.36 0.09 -0.22
C SER A 60 -13.04 -0.36 -0.85
N HIS A 61 -12.59 0.34 -1.89
CA HIS A 61 -11.37 0.00 -2.61
C HIS A 61 -10.13 0.13 -1.73
N ASN A 62 -10.04 1.20 -0.93
CA ASN A 62 -8.94 1.38 0.01
C ASN A 62 -8.91 0.30 1.09
N ARG A 63 -10.07 -0.12 1.60
CA ARG A 63 -10.15 -1.18 2.61
C ARG A 63 -9.77 -2.55 2.05
N GLU A 64 -10.16 -2.85 0.81
CA GLU A 64 -9.78 -4.07 0.11
C GLU A 64 -8.28 -4.12 -0.16
N LEU A 65 -7.68 -3.03 -0.64
CA LEU A 65 -6.24 -2.91 -0.83
C LEU A 65 -5.46 -3.08 0.48
N VAL A 66 -5.95 -2.48 1.57
CA VAL A 66 -5.34 -2.65 2.91
C VAL A 66 -5.44 -4.11 3.38
N ALA A 67 -6.57 -4.78 3.15
CA ALA A 67 -6.74 -6.18 3.50
C ALA A 67 -5.78 -7.09 2.71
N GLU A 68 -5.61 -6.84 1.42
CA GLU A 68 -4.65 -7.57 0.57
C GLU A 68 -3.20 -7.29 0.96
N LEU A 69 -2.86 -6.06 1.33
CA LEU A 69 -1.52 -5.73 1.85
C LEU A 69 -1.22 -6.46 3.17
N VAL A 70 -2.20 -6.55 4.07
CA VAL A 70 -2.07 -7.32 5.31
C VAL A 70 -1.91 -8.81 5.00
N SER A 71 -2.71 -9.35 4.09
CA SER A 71 -2.63 -10.75 3.61
C SER A 71 -1.28 -11.06 2.96
N LEU A 72 -0.72 -10.13 2.18
CA LEU A 72 0.61 -10.26 1.61
C LEU A 72 1.68 -10.19 2.70
N GLY A 73 1.53 -9.28 3.67
CA GLY A 73 2.44 -9.14 4.80
C GLY A 73 2.52 -10.40 5.66
N THR A 74 1.39 -11.07 5.92
CA THR A 74 1.37 -12.34 6.66
C THR A 74 2.06 -13.45 5.89
N ARG A 75 1.77 -13.58 4.58
CA ARG A 75 2.44 -14.56 3.71
C ARG A 75 3.95 -14.32 3.63
N LEU A 76 4.39 -13.07 3.57
CA LEU A 76 5.81 -12.73 3.58
C LEU A 76 6.48 -13.12 4.90
N ALA A 77 5.84 -12.86 6.04
CA ALA A 77 6.36 -13.30 7.34
C ALA A 77 6.48 -14.83 7.43
N ASP A 78 5.54 -15.57 6.85
CA ASP A 78 5.62 -17.04 6.78
C ASP A 78 6.79 -17.51 5.90
N VAL A 79 7.02 -16.85 4.76
CA VAL A 79 8.16 -17.12 3.88
C VAL A 79 9.48 -16.81 4.58
N GLU A 80 9.60 -15.69 5.30
CA GLU A 80 10.80 -15.36 6.07
C GLU A 80 11.12 -16.43 7.12
N ARG A 81 10.10 -16.94 7.82
CA ARG A 81 10.26 -18.04 8.78
C ARG A 81 10.69 -19.34 8.11
N LEU A 82 10.14 -19.64 6.94
CA LEU A 82 10.54 -20.81 6.17
C LEU A 82 11.99 -20.70 5.69
N LEU A 83 12.41 -19.52 5.23
CA LEU A 83 13.77 -19.25 4.79
C LEU A 83 14.76 -19.33 5.96
N ASP A 84 14.43 -18.81 7.13
CA ASP A 84 15.25 -18.92 8.35
C ASP A 84 15.44 -20.39 8.75
N ARG A 85 14.36 -21.18 8.79
CA ARG A 85 14.45 -22.62 9.05
C ARG A 85 15.28 -23.36 8.00
N THR A 86 15.16 -22.97 6.74
CA THR A 86 15.92 -23.56 5.63
C THR A 86 17.40 -23.22 5.75
N LEU A 87 17.74 -21.97 6.10
CA LEU A 87 19.11 -21.53 6.33
C LEU A 87 19.75 -22.30 7.49
N PHE A 88 19.03 -22.48 8.59
CA PHE A 88 19.49 -23.30 9.71
C PHE A 88 19.75 -24.75 9.28
N THR A 89 18.81 -25.35 8.54
CA THR A 89 18.94 -26.73 8.03
C THR A 89 20.13 -26.88 7.08
N ALA A 90 20.38 -25.89 6.22
CA ALA A 90 21.55 -25.87 5.34
C ALA A 90 22.87 -25.72 6.12
N CYS A 91 22.89 -24.92 7.18
CA CYS A 91 24.05 -24.82 8.08
C CYS A 91 24.32 -26.16 8.77
N ALA A 92 23.28 -26.83 9.25
CA ALA A 92 23.36 -28.15 9.86
C ALA A 92 23.96 -29.17 8.89
N SER A 93 23.36 -29.31 7.70
CA SER A 93 23.81 -30.28 6.70
C SER A 93 25.25 -30.03 6.26
N TYR A 94 25.65 -28.76 6.10
CA TYR A 94 27.03 -28.39 5.81
C TYR A 94 27.99 -28.80 6.93
N CYS A 95 27.67 -28.52 8.19
CA CYS A 95 28.51 -28.88 9.34
C CYS A 95 28.70 -30.41 9.44
N TYR A 96 27.63 -31.19 9.26
CA TYR A 96 27.71 -32.65 9.21
C TYR A 96 28.53 -33.17 8.04
N ALA A 97 28.28 -32.67 6.82
CA ALA A 97 29.03 -33.06 5.63
C ALA A 97 30.53 -32.73 5.76
N ARG A 98 30.84 -31.56 6.35
CA ARG A 98 32.21 -31.14 6.63
C ARG A 98 32.89 -32.07 7.64
N SER A 99 32.22 -32.42 8.73
CA SER A 99 32.76 -33.35 9.73
C SER A 99 33.05 -34.73 9.13
N ALA A 100 32.14 -35.25 8.31
CA ALA A 100 32.33 -36.51 7.60
C ALA A 100 33.53 -36.46 6.64
N ALA A 101 33.72 -35.35 5.91
CA ALA A 101 34.81 -35.18 4.95
C ALA A 101 36.20 -35.08 5.62
N PHE A 102 36.29 -34.49 6.83
CA PHE A 102 37.55 -34.34 7.57
C PHE A 102 37.87 -35.52 8.51
N GLY A 103 37.21 -36.67 8.32
CA GLY A 103 37.54 -37.89 9.05
C GLY A 103 36.89 -38.01 10.44
N GLY A 104 35.67 -37.50 10.61
CA GLY A 104 34.71 -37.99 11.62
C GLY A 104 35.13 -37.91 13.10
N GLY A 105 36.08 -37.04 13.45
CA GLY A 105 36.59 -36.93 14.83
C GLY A 105 35.69 -36.13 15.78
N LYS A 106 34.68 -35.42 15.26
CA LYS A 106 33.75 -34.63 16.08
C LYS A 106 32.51 -35.45 16.41
N SER A 107 32.14 -35.44 17.69
CA SER A 107 30.86 -35.93 18.19
C SER A 107 29.69 -35.11 17.63
N ASP A 108 28.50 -35.70 17.64
CA ASP A 108 27.25 -35.05 17.22
C ASP A 108 27.00 -33.74 18.00
N GLU A 109 27.36 -33.74 19.28
CA GLU A 109 27.23 -32.61 20.19
C GLU A 109 28.16 -31.45 19.82
N GLU A 110 29.40 -31.76 19.42
CA GLU A 110 30.37 -30.78 18.91
C GLU A 110 29.94 -30.20 17.56
N ILE A 111 29.34 -31.01 16.68
CA ILE A 111 28.81 -30.55 15.39
C ILE A 111 27.59 -29.67 15.63
N GLY A 112 26.66 -30.09 16.48
CA GLY A 112 25.44 -29.36 16.84
C GLY A 112 25.73 -27.98 17.41
N ALA A 113 26.74 -27.87 18.27
CA ALA A 113 27.21 -26.60 18.83
C ALA A 113 27.75 -25.62 17.76
N GLU A 114 28.22 -26.13 16.61
CA GLU A 114 28.76 -25.31 15.51
C GLU A 114 27.65 -24.70 14.62
N ILE A 115 26.47 -25.33 14.57
CA ILE A 115 25.36 -24.97 13.67
C ILE A 115 24.83 -23.57 13.99
N GLY A 116 24.52 -23.30 15.25
CA GLY A 116 23.97 -22.01 15.69
C GLY A 116 24.88 -20.82 15.35
N PRO A 117 26.17 -20.85 15.75
CA PRO A 117 27.12 -19.81 15.38
C PRO A 117 27.31 -19.66 13.87
N ALA A 118 27.24 -20.73 13.09
CA ALA A 118 27.31 -20.67 11.62
C ALA A 118 26.07 -20.00 11.03
N HIS A 119 24.88 -20.36 11.51
CA HIS A 119 23.61 -19.74 11.16
C HIS A 119 23.61 -18.24 11.45
N ASP A 120 24.04 -17.84 12.66
CA ASP A 120 24.07 -16.43 13.07
C ASP A 120 25.02 -15.59 12.20
N ARG A 121 26.15 -16.16 11.77
CA ARG A 121 27.05 -15.50 10.82
C ARG A 121 26.38 -15.27 9.47
N GLN A 122 25.70 -16.29 8.93
CA GLN A 122 24.99 -16.18 7.65
C GLN A 122 23.85 -15.16 7.72
N ARG A 123 23.11 -15.14 8.84
CA ARG A 123 22.04 -14.16 9.05
C ARG A 123 22.56 -12.72 9.07
N ARG A 124 23.67 -12.46 9.77
CA ARG A 124 24.33 -11.14 9.76
C ARG A 124 24.77 -10.72 8.37
N LEU A 125 25.33 -11.62 7.56
CA LEU A 125 25.72 -11.31 6.18
C LEU A 125 24.50 -10.95 5.32
N ALA A 126 23.38 -11.63 5.49
CA ALA A 126 22.12 -11.31 4.80
C ALA A 126 21.48 -9.99 5.28
N GLU A 127 21.73 -9.56 6.51
CA GLU A 127 21.30 -8.26 7.03
C GLU A 127 22.16 -7.12 6.46
N VAL A 128 23.48 -7.28 6.34
CA VAL A 128 24.38 -6.26 5.74
C VAL A 128 24.13 -6.07 4.24
N GLY A 129 23.71 -7.10 3.51
CA GLY A 129 23.37 -6.99 2.08
C GLY A 129 22.05 -6.27 1.78
N ARG A 130 21.25 -5.92 2.81
CA ARG A 130 19.94 -5.24 2.66
C ARG A 130 19.99 -3.72 2.83
N SER A 131 21.12 -3.17 3.28
CA SER A 131 21.39 -1.72 3.45
C SER A 131 22.13 -1.15 2.27
#